data_AF-A0A7X1KCJ6-F1
#
_entry.id   AF-A0A7X1KCJ6-F1
#
_cell.length_a   1.000
_cell.length_b   1.000
_cell.length_c   1.000
_cell.angle_alpha   90.00
_cell.angle_beta   90.00
_cell.angle_gamma   90.00
#
_symmetry.space_group_name_H-M   'P 1'
#
loop_
_entity.id
_entity.type
_entity.pdbx_description
1 polymer ?
#
loop_
_entity_poly.entity_id
_entity_poly.type
_entity_poly.pdbx_seq_one_letter_code
_entity_poly.pdbx_strand_id
1 'polypeptide(L)' 'MTDLPDPLSPEYQAQRRAVIRQRNRVLGLLLAFFAILFFAITIAKMKM' A
#
# COMPACT_ATOMS: atom_id res chain seq x y z
N MET A 1 21.12 -21.40 -19.88
CA MET A 1 19.71 -21.26 -20.27
C MET A 1 19.00 -20.57 -19.12
N THR A 2 18.83 -19.25 -19.16
CA THR A 2 18.07 -18.52 -18.14
C THR A 2 16.63 -18.43 -18.63
N ASP A 3 15.81 -19.44 -18.30
CA ASP A 3 14.36 -19.37 -18.45
C ASP A 3 13.82 -18.40 -17.40
N LEU A 4 13.95 -17.10 -17.67
CA LEU A 4 13.25 -16.08 -16.91
C LEU A 4 11.77 -16.18 -17.28
N PRO A 5 10.86 -16.23 -16.30
CA PRO A 5 9.44 -16.27 -16.60
C PRO A 5 9.06 -15.09 -17.50
N ASP A 6 8.33 -15.38 -18.58
CA ASP A 6 7.92 -14.36 -19.55
C ASP A 6 7.15 -13.24 -18.82
N PRO A 7 7.65 -11.99 -18.82
CA PRO A 7 7.03 -10.89 -18.09
C PRO A 7 5.66 -10.48 -18.66
N LEU A 8 5.30 -10.95 -19.85
CA LEU A 8 3.98 -10.76 -20.45
C LEU A 8 3.04 -11.93 -20.20
N SER A 9 3.54 -13.03 -19.63
CA SER A 9 2.69 -14.19 -19.32
C SER A 9 1.55 -13.80 -18.36
N PRO A 10 0.33 -14.33 -18.57
CA PRO A 10 -0.80 -14.07 -17.69
C PRO A 10 -0.51 -14.41 -16.21
N GLU A 11 0.27 -15.47 -15.97
CA GLU A 11 0.67 -15.93 -14.64
C GLU A 11 1.58 -14.92 -13.93
N TYR A 12 2.58 -14.38 -14.63
CA TYR A 12 3.45 -13.34 -14.09
C TYR A 12 2.65 -12.08 -13.74
N GLN A 13 1.73 -11.67 -14.63
CA GLN A 13 0.86 -10.51 -14.38
C GLN A 13 -0.07 -10.72 -13.18
N ALA A 14 -0.61 -11.93 -12.99
CA ALA A 14 -1.46 -12.26 -11.84
C ALA A 14 -0.69 -12.15 -10.52
N GLN A 15 0.53 -12.69 -10.47
CA GLN A 15 1.41 -12.59 -9.29
C GLN A 15 1.76 -11.13 -8.98
N ARG A 16 2.10 -10.31 -10.00
CA ARG A 16 2.36 -8.89 -9.80
C ARG A 16 1.15 -8.15 -9.23
N ARG A 17 -0.05 -8.40 -9.75
CA ARG A 17 -1.28 -7.76 -9.26
C ARG A 17 -1.57 -8.11 -7.80
N ALA A 18 -1.29 -9.34 -7.38
CA ALA A 18 -1.43 -9.76 -5.99
C ALA A 18 -0.49 -8.97 -5.06
N VAL A 19 0.79 -8.84 -5.44
CA VAL A 19 1.79 -8.07 -4.68
C VAL A 19 1.42 -6.59 -4.60
N ILE A 20 1.01 -5.99 -5.72
CA ILE A 20 0.58 -4.58 -5.76
C ILE A 20 -0.63 -4.36 -4.85
N ARG A 21 -1.61 -5.27 -4.88
CA ARG A 21 -2.81 -5.17 -4.03
C ARG A 21 -2.46 -5.20 -2.55
N GLN A 22 -1.56 -6.09 -2.14
CA GLN A 22 -1.11 -6.17 -0.75
C GLN A 22 -0.39 -4.88 -0.33
N ARG A 23 0.54 -4.38 -1.16
CA ARG A 23 1.26 -3.12 -0.89
C ARG A 23 0.31 -1.94 -0.77
N ASN A 24 -0.63 -1.80 -1.70
CA ASN A 24 -1.60 -0.70 -1.67
C ASN A 24 -2.49 -0.76 -0.44
N ARG A 25 -2.85 -1.95 0.05
CA ARG A 25 -3.63 -2.10 1.29
C ARG A 25 -2.83 -1.65 2.51
N VAL A 26 -1.56 -2.04 2.61
CA VAL A 26 -0.67 -1.62 3.70
C VAL A 26 -0.45 -0.11 3.65
N LEU A 27 -0.13 0.44 2.48
CA LEU A 27 0.04 1.88 2.29
C LEU A 27 -1.23 2.66 2.63
N GLY A 28 -2.41 2.15 2.26
CA GLY A 28 -3.69 2.75 2.61
C GLY A 28 -3.95 2.76 4.12
N LEU A 29 -3.63 1.68 4.83
CA LEU A 29 -3.74 1.61 6.29
C LEU A 29 -2.76 2.59 6.97
N LEU A 30 -1.52 2.67 6.48
CA LEU A 30 -0.51 3.59 6.99
C LEU A 30 -0.93 5.05 6.79
N LEU A 31 -1.47 5.38 5.62
CA LEU A 31 -1.96 6.72 5.31
C LEU A 31 -3.15 7.09 6.22
N ALA A 32 -4.10 6.17 6.40
CA ALA A 32 -5.24 6.37 7.30
C ALA A 32 -4.80 6.60 8.75
N PHE A 33 -3.82 5.83 9.23
CA PHE A 33 -3.23 6.02 10.56
C PHE A 33 -2.64 7.44 10.72
N PHE A 34 -1.83 7.90 9.75
CA PHE A 34 -1.27 9.24 9.81
C PHE A 34 -2.32 10.35 9.72
N ALA A 35 -3.36 10.17 8.90
CA ALA A 35 -4.47 11.11 8.84
C ALA A 35 -5.17 11.24 10.20
N ILE A 36 -5.49 10.10 10.84
CA ILE A 36 -6.11 10.09 12.17
C ILE A 36 -5.18 10.77 13.20
N LEU A 37 -3.89 10.45 13.19
CA LEU A 37 -2.92 11.04 14.12
C LEU A 37 -2.82 12.56 13.93
N PHE A 38 -2.79 13.03 12.68
CA PHE A 38 -2.76 14.46 12.36
C PHE A 38 -3.98 15.16 12.96
N PHE A 39 -5.20 14.68 12.68
CA PHE A 39 -6.42 15.28 13.23
C PHE A 39 -6.48 15.22 14.76
N ALA A 40 -6.05 14.12 15.37
CA ALA A 40 -5.98 13.99 16.82
C ALA A 40 -5.09 15.06 17.45
N ILE A 41 -3.90 15.29 16.88
CA ILE A 41 -2.98 16.34 17.34
C ILE A 41 -3.57 17.73 17.10
N THR A 42 -4.15 17.97 15.92
CA THR A 42 -4.79 19.26 15.60
C THR A 42 -5.89 19.59 16.61
N ILE A 43 -6.79 18.65 16.90
CA ILE A 43 -7.85 18.84 17.89
C ILE A 43 -7.26 19.07 19.29
N ALA A 44 -6.28 18.26 19.70
CA ALA A 44 -5.63 18.42 21.00
C ALA A 44 -4.99 19.81 21.16
N LYS A 45 -4.34 20.31 20.10
CA LYS A 45 -3.71 21.64 20.08
C LYS A 45 -4.73 22.78 20.05
N MET A 46 -5.89 22.61 19.43
CA MET A 46 -6.95 23.63 19.42
C MET A 46 -7.77 23.67 20.71
N LYS A 47 -7.74 22.57 21.50
CA LYS A 47 -8.48 22.46 22.76
C LYS A 47 -7.63 22.83 23.99
N MET A 48 -6.30 22.91 23.83
CA MET A 48 -5.38 23.59 24.76
C MET A 48 -5.32 25.07 24.43
#